data_AF-A0A660VX12-F1
#
_entry.id   AF-A0A660VX12-F1
#
_cell.length_a   1.000
_cell.length_b   1.000
_cell.length_c   1.000
_cell.angle_alpha   90.00
_cell.angle_beta   90.00
_cell.angle_gamma   90.00
#
_symmetry.space_group_name_H-M   'P 1'
#
loop_
_entity.id
_entity.type
_entity.pdbx_description
1 polymer ?
#
loop_
_entity_poly.entity_id
_entity_poly.type
_entity_poly.pdbx_seq_one_letter_code
_entity_poly.pdbx_strand_id
1 'polypeptide(L)' 'MKHKPTKQWEILKVEGDKIKKLKKECPRCGEGVYMAEHKEKDGKIRYYCGKCHYTVWS' A
#
# COMPACT_ATOMS: atom_id res chain seq x y z
N MET A 1 -14.24 -11.24 14.18
CA MET A 1 -14.20 -10.82 12.76
C MET A 1 -12.90 -11.33 12.13
N LYS A 2 -12.96 -12.22 11.12
CA LYS A 2 -11.76 -12.61 10.37
C LYS A 2 -11.56 -11.59 9.24
N HIS A 3 -10.50 -10.79 9.32
CA HIS A 3 -10.17 -9.84 8.26
C HIS A 3 -9.75 -10.62 7.01
N LYS A 4 -10.24 -10.23 5.82
CA LYS A 4 -9.82 -10.86 4.56
C LYS A 4 -8.31 -10.65 4.37
N PRO A 5 -7.53 -11.71 4.12
CA PRO A 5 -6.10 -11.56 3.86
C PRO A 5 -5.89 -10.74 2.59
N THR A 6 -4.92 -9.82 2.64
CA THR A 6 -4.61 -8.95 1.51
C THR A 6 -3.82 -9.74 0.46
N LYS A 7 -4.29 -9.73 -0.79
CA LYS A 7 -3.62 -10.42 -1.89
C LYS A 7 -2.47 -9.58 -2.41
N GLN A 8 -1.25 -9.86 -1.96
CA GLN A 8 -0.07 -9.06 -2.32
C GLN A 8 0.27 -9.12 -3.82
N TRP A 9 -0.05 -10.22 -4.50
CA TRP A 9 0.19 -10.37 -5.94
C TRP A 9 -0.65 -9.42 -6.80
N GLU A 10 -1.81 -8.95 -6.32
CA GLU A 10 -2.63 -7.96 -7.04
C GLU A 10 -2.00 -6.55 -6.99
N ILE A 11 -1.04 -6.32 -6.08
CA ILE A 11 -0.34 -5.04 -5.89
C ILE A 11 0.93 -4.95 -6.75
N LEU A 12 1.42 -6.09 -7.24
CA LEU A 12 2.61 -6.21 -8.07
C LEU A 12 2.16 -6.50 -9.49
N LYS A 13 2.27 -5.51 -10.38
CA LYS A 13 1.97 -5.72 -11.80
C LYS A 13 3.25 -6.11 -12.52
N VAL A 14 3.24 -7.28 -13.14
CA VAL A 14 4.33 -7.72 -14.03
C VAL A 14 4.01 -7.19 -15.42
N GLU A 15 4.83 -6.27 -15.93
CA GLU A 15 4.77 -5.81 -17.32
C GLU A 15 6.04 -6.26 -18.04
N GLY A 16 5.94 -7.39 -18.74
CA GLY A 16 7.09 -8.04 -19.39
C GLY A 16 8.17 -8.43 -18.37
N ASP A 17 9.39 -7.96 -18.58
CA ASP A 17 10.54 -8.20 -17.70
C ASP A 17 10.62 -7.26 -16.48
N LYS A 18 9.67 -6.33 -16.32
CA LYS A 18 9.72 -5.33 -15.24
C LYS A 18 8.56 -5.50 -14.25
N ILE A 19 8.92 -5.51 -12.97
CA ILE A 19 7.97 -5.52 -11.86
C ILE A 19 7.63 -4.06 -11.52
N LYS A 20 6.38 -3.64 -11.79
CA LYS A 20 5.86 -2.35 -11.33
C LYS A 20 5.13 -2.53 -10.01
N LYS A 21 5.67 -1.90 -8.95
CA LYS A 21 5.01 -1.79 -7.65
C LYS A 21 3.87 -0.77 -7.78
N LEU A 22 2.60 -1.20 -7.69
CA LEU A 22 1.44 -0.31 -7.84
C LEU A 22 1.16 0.56 -6.60
N LYS A 23 1.68 0.17 -5.43
CA LYS A 23 1.46 0.88 -4.16
C LYS A 23 2.79 1.29 -3.53
N LYS A 24 2.76 2.37 -2.74
CA LYS A 24 3.90 2.82 -1.93
C LYS A 24 4.25 1.77 -0.88
N GLU A 25 5.54 1.57 -0.67
CA GLU A 25 6.07 0.78 0.44
C GLU A 25 6.15 1.63 1.71
N CYS A 26 5.98 0.99 2.87
CA CYS A 26 6.05 1.68 4.14
C CYS A 26 7.51 1.98 4.52
N PRO A 27 7.90 3.26 4.69
CA PRO A 27 9.29 3.63 4.99
C PRO A 27 9.76 3.11 6.36
N ARG A 28 8.83 2.77 7.26
CA ARG A 28 9.15 2.23 8.60
C ARG A 28 9.22 0.71 8.64
N CYS A 29 8.52 0.01 7.76
CA CYS A 29 8.44 -1.46 7.79
C CYS A 29 9.37 -2.15 6.79
N GLY A 30 9.85 -1.42 5.78
CA GLY A 30 10.71 -1.95 4.75
C GLY A 30 9.96 -2.61 3.59
N GLU A 31 10.73 -3.27 2.73
CA GLU A 31 10.26 -3.84 1.47
C GLU A 31 9.20 -4.93 1.67
N GLY A 32 8.21 -4.96 0.78
CA GLY A 32 7.11 -5.93 0.82
C GLY A 32 5.93 -5.56 1.74
N VAL A 33 6.03 -4.47 2.52
CA VAL A 33 4.89 -3.89 3.26
C VAL A 33 4.33 -2.69 2.51
N TYR A 34 3.23 -2.92 1.78
CA TYR A 34 2.56 -1.90 1.01
C TYR A 34 1.57 -1.11 1.87
N MET A 35 1.53 0.21 1.67
CA MET A 35 0.57 1.10 2.32
C MET A 35 -0.75 1.11 1.52
N ALA A 36 -1.87 1.20 2.23
CA ALA A 36 -3.19 1.38 1.66
C ALA A 36 -3.38 2.86 1.30
N GLU A 37 -3.72 3.12 0.03
CA GLU A 37 -4.09 4.45 -0.43
C GLU A 37 -5.59 4.66 -0.22
N HIS A 38 -5.96 5.75 0.44
CA HIS A 38 -7.34 6.20 0.53
C HIS A 38 -7.40 7.66 0.08
N LYS A 39 -8.25 7.94 -0.89
CA LYS A 39 -8.55 9.29 -1.33
C LYS A 39 -9.58 9.89 -0.37
N GLU A 40 -9.21 10.99 0.29
CA GLU A 40 -10.10 11.76 1.16
C GLU A 40 -10.95 12.73 0.35
N LYS A 41 -12.05 13.17 0.97
CA LYS A 41 -13.04 14.04 0.30
C LYS A 41 -12.47 15.41 -0.06
N ASP A 42 -11.48 15.87 0.70
CA ASP A 42 -10.80 17.16 0.50
C ASP A 42 -9.68 17.13 -0.56
N GLY A 43 -9.59 16.05 -1.35
CA GLY A 43 -8.56 15.88 -2.39
C GLY A 43 -7.21 15.43 -1.86
N LYS A 44 -7.07 15.21 -0.56
CA LYS A 44 -5.85 14.67 0.07
C LYS A 44 -5.79 13.15 -0.08
N ILE A 45 -4.60 12.59 -0.23
CA ILE A 45 -4.40 11.15 -0.28
C ILE A 45 -3.76 10.70 1.03
N ARG A 46 -4.47 9.88 1.80
CA ARG A 46 -3.91 9.26 3.01
C ARG A 46 -3.36 7.88 2.69
N TYR A 47 -2.11 7.66 3.06
CA TYR A 47 -1.44 6.38 3.01
C TYR A 47 -1.42 5.77 4.42
N TYR A 48 -1.97 4.58 4.58
CA TYR A 48 -2.05 3.89 5.87
C TYR A 48 -1.30 2.56 5.83
N CYS A 49 -0.41 2.33 6.80
CA CYS A 49 0.26 1.04 6.98
C CYS A 49 -0.49 0.17 7.97
N GLY A 50 -0.99 -0.98 7.50
CA GLY A 50 -1.68 -1.96 8.36
C GLY A 50 -0.78 -2.71 9.34
N LYS A 51 0.55 -2.65 9.19
CA LYS A 51 1.52 -3.36 10.06
C LYS A 51 1.98 -2.52 11.24
N CYS A 52 2.33 -1.24 11.02
CA CYS A 52 2.86 -0.35 12.06
C CYS A 52 1.96 0.86 12.36
N HIS A 53 0.73 0.86 11.82
CA HIS A 53 -0.27 1.92 11.97
C HIS A 53 0.25 3.32 11.60
N TYR A 54 1.24 3.37 10.69
CA TYR A 54 1.77 4.64 10.21
C TYR A 54 0.82 5.25 9.19
N THR A 55 0.50 6.52 9.37
CA THR A 55 -0.31 7.28 8.43
C THR A 55 0.53 8.43 7.87
N VAL A 56 0.60 8.50 6.55
CA VAL A 56 1.21 9.62 5.82
C VAL A 56 0.13 10.29 5.01
N TRP A 57 0.12 11.62 5.03
CA TRP A 57 -0.78 12.44 4.23
C TRP A 57 0.03 13.05 3.10
N SER A 58 -0.49 12.95 1.88
CA SER A 58 0.11 13.53 0.68
C SER A 58 -0.94 14.21 -0.18
#